data_AF-A0A7S2CRW8-F1
#
_entry.id   AF-A0A7S2CRW8-F1
#
_cell.length_a   1.000
_cell.length_b   1.000
_cell.length_c   1.000
_cell.angle_alpha   90.00
_cell.angle_beta   90.00
_cell.angle_gamma   90.00
#
_symmetry.space_group_name_H-M   'P 1'
#
loop_
_entity.id
_entity.type
_entity.pdbx_description
1 polymer ?
#
loop_
_entity_poly.entity_id
_entity_poly.type
_entity_poly.pdbx_seq_one_letter_code
_entity_poly.pdbx_strand_id
1 'polypeptide(L)'
;SPEDDWKVPIWQEPVKQAKVELAKHEDGPLIYAKREGFLQKRAGKSRIRWNVRYFEIRECKLSWWRPKFTDQLFQPKIPAVAKPNSRPAPVRCLDLTKLKSITRTKVKFPYSTRLLLKFHESYTDYALEIRSEK
;
A
#
# COMPACT_ATOMS: atom_id res chain seq x y z
N SER A 1 -27.14 19.54 -50.08
CA SER A 1 -26.30 18.77 -49.15
C SER A 1 -26.53 19.30 -47.75
N PRO A 2 -27.15 18.55 -46.83
CA PRO A 2 -27.16 18.94 -45.43
C PRO A 2 -25.90 18.40 -44.77
N GLU A 3 -25.12 19.30 -44.19
CA GLU A 3 -23.96 18.99 -43.35
C GLU A 3 -24.44 18.26 -42.09
N ASP A 4 -23.92 17.05 -41.88
CA ASP A 4 -24.11 16.26 -40.66
C ASP A 4 -23.30 16.90 -39.52
N ASP A 5 -23.89 17.89 -38.85
CA ASP A 5 -23.41 18.38 -37.57
C ASP A 5 -23.66 17.29 -36.50
N TRP A 6 -22.67 16.42 -36.31
CA TRP A 6 -22.63 15.46 -35.21
C TRP A 6 -22.66 16.19 -33.87
N LYS A 7 -23.85 16.35 -33.29
CA LYS A 7 -24.05 16.79 -31.90
C LYS A 7 -23.53 15.71 -30.95
N VAL A 8 -22.30 15.87 -30.49
CA VAL A 8 -21.73 15.07 -29.40
C VAL A 8 -22.54 15.32 -28.12
N PRO A 9 -23.01 14.27 -27.40
CA PRO A 9 -23.79 14.46 -26.18
C PRO A 9 -22.98 15.22 -25.12
N ILE A 10 -23.48 16.39 -24.72
CA ILE A 10 -22.95 17.22 -23.64
C ILE A 10 -23.25 16.54 -22.29
N TRP A 11 -22.47 15.54 -21.90
CA TRP A 11 -22.53 14.97 -20.54
C TRP A 11 -21.17 14.44 -20.06
N GLN A 12 -20.17 15.32 -20.01
CA GLN A 12 -19.06 15.14 -19.07
C GLN A 12 -18.44 16.52 -18.82
N GLU A 13 -18.80 17.13 -17.70
CA GLU A 13 -18.01 18.24 -17.17
C GLU A 13 -16.54 17.76 -17.07
N PRO A 14 -15.56 18.58 -17.48
CA PRO A 14 -14.16 18.23 -17.31
C PRO A 14 -13.95 17.93 -15.82
N VAL A 15 -13.39 16.76 -15.52
CA VAL A 15 -13.08 16.34 -14.14
C VAL A 15 -12.21 17.43 -13.54
N LYS A 16 -12.84 18.34 -12.78
CA LYS A 16 -12.12 19.34 -12.00
C LYS A 16 -11.13 18.54 -11.19
N GLN A 17 -9.85 18.87 -11.30
CA GLN A 17 -8.80 18.27 -10.48
C GLN A 17 -9.12 18.66 -9.04
N ALA A 18 -10.04 17.93 -8.42
CA ALA A 18 -10.34 18.03 -7.02
C ALA A 18 -8.98 17.87 -6.35
N LYS A 19 -8.64 18.83 -5.48
CA LYS A 19 -7.59 18.63 -4.47
C LYS A 19 -7.67 17.18 -4.07
N VAL A 20 -6.58 16.43 -4.21
CA VAL A 20 -6.54 14.98 -3.98
C VAL A 20 -6.93 14.75 -2.52
N GLU A 21 -8.24 14.71 -2.26
CA GLU A 21 -8.82 14.45 -0.96
C GLU A 21 -8.69 12.95 -0.80
N LEU A 22 -7.56 12.56 -0.22
CA LEU A 22 -7.30 11.19 0.18
C LEU A 22 -8.50 10.68 0.96
N ALA A 23 -8.94 9.45 0.66
CA ALA A 23 -10.13 8.86 1.25
C ALA A 23 -10.13 8.99 2.79
N LYS A 24 -11.25 9.47 3.35
CA LYS A 24 -11.44 9.58 4.81
C LYS A 24 -11.45 8.16 5.40
N HIS A 25 -10.44 7.83 6.21
CA HIS A 25 -10.37 6.59 6.97
C HIS A 25 -10.98 6.80 8.37
N GLU A 26 -11.47 5.75 9.02
CA GLU A 26 -12.05 5.81 10.39
C GLU A 26 -11.08 6.40 11.42
N ASP A 27 -9.77 6.23 11.18
CA ASP A 27 -8.68 6.74 12.02
C ASP A 27 -8.27 8.19 11.69
N GLY A 28 -9.03 8.90 10.85
CA GLY A 28 -8.76 10.26 10.42
C GLY A 28 -7.98 10.38 9.09
N PRO A 29 -7.49 11.59 8.75
CA PRO A 29 -6.71 11.81 7.53
C PRO A 29 -5.44 10.95 7.52
N LEU A 30 -5.08 10.38 6.35
CA LEU A 30 -3.88 9.56 6.14
C LEU A 30 -2.56 10.21 6.63
N ILE A 31 -2.55 11.52 6.76
CA ILE A 31 -1.44 12.32 7.30
C ILE A 31 -1.14 11.93 8.76
N TYR A 32 -2.18 11.59 9.53
CA TYR A 32 -2.09 11.29 10.96
C TYR A 32 -2.29 9.80 11.29
N ALA A 33 -2.73 9.00 10.31
CA ALA A 33 -2.98 7.59 10.52
C ALA A 33 -1.67 6.85 10.83
N LYS A 34 -1.57 6.34 12.06
CA LYS A 34 -0.49 5.44 12.48
C LYS A 34 -1.03 4.02 12.58
N ARG A 35 -0.54 3.13 11.73
CA ARG A 35 -0.83 1.69 11.80
C ARG A 35 0.43 0.89 11.64
N GLU A 36 0.56 -0.17 12.43
CA GLU A 36 1.72 -1.05 12.39
C GLU A 36 1.29 -2.50 12.57
N GLY A 37 2.06 -3.43 12.01
CA GLY A 37 1.71 -4.86 12.10
C GLY A 37 2.55 -5.76 11.21
N PHE A 38 2.46 -7.06 11.48
CA PHE A 38 3.10 -8.08 10.66
C PHE A 38 2.25 -8.39 9.44
N LEU A 39 2.86 -8.31 8.25
CA LEU A 39 2.26 -8.74 7.00
C LEU A 39 3.27 -9.52 6.18
N GLN A 40 2.77 -10.29 5.23
CA GLN A 40 3.61 -11.01 4.29
C GLN A 40 3.82 -10.15 3.05
N LYS A 41 5.09 -9.97 2.67
CA LYS A 41 5.52 -9.23 1.48
C LYS A 41 6.01 -10.19 0.42
N ARG A 42 5.67 -9.96 -0.84
CA ARG A 42 6.19 -10.75 -1.96
C ARG A 42 7.72 -10.61 -2.10
N ALA A 43 8.40 -11.74 -2.31
CA ALA A 43 9.84 -11.81 -2.50
C ALA A 43 10.23 -11.49 -3.96
N GLY A 44 10.54 -10.22 -4.23
CA GLY A 44 10.89 -9.76 -5.58
C GLY A 44 9.76 -10.07 -6.57
N LYS A 45 10.09 -10.75 -7.67
CA LYS A 45 9.13 -11.18 -8.70
C LYS A 45 8.54 -12.58 -8.46
N SER A 46 8.97 -13.30 -7.41
CA SER A 46 8.54 -14.69 -7.16
C SER A 46 7.03 -14.78 -6.93
N ARG A 47 6.33 -15.67 -7.66
CA ARG A 47 4.86 -15.86 -7.51
C ARG A 47 4.45 -16.60 -6.23
N ILE A 48 5.40 -17.30 -5.60
CA ILE A 48 5.11 -18.26 -4.52
C ILE A 48 5.70 -17.77 -3.20
N ARG A 49 6.87 -17.14 -3.22
CA ARG A 49 7.61 -16.82 -1.98
C ARG A 49 7.12 -15.54 -1.34
N TRP A 50 6.63 -15.68 -0.11
CA TRP A 50 6.18 -14.61 0.76
C TRP A 50 7.08 -14.50 1.99
N ASN A 51 7.44 -13.28 2.36
CA ASN A 51 8.34 -12.98 3.46
C ASN A 51 7.59 -12.18 4.52
N VAL A 52 7.58 -12.64 5.77
CA VAL A 52 7.03 -11.87 6.88
C VAL A 52 7.88 -10.60 7.08
N ARG A 53 7.21 -9.45 7.13
CA ARG A 53 7.80 -8.14 7.40
C ARG A 53 6.92 -7.39 8.39
N TYR A 54 7.55 -6.58 9.22
CA TYR A 54 6.82 -5.64 10.05
C TYR A 54 6.66 -4.35 9.27
N PHE A 55 5.42 -3.91 9.09
CA PHE A 55 5.08 -2.69 8.37
C PHE A 55 4.64 -1.62 9.35
N GLU A 56 4.95 -0.38 9.01
CA GLU A 56 4.44 0.82 9.66
C GLU A 56 3.98 1.80 8.59
N ILE A 57 2.78 2.32 8.78
CA ILE A 57 2.26 3.50 8.09
C ILE A 57 2.33 4.64 9.08
N ARG A 58 3.03 5.70 8.71
CA ARG A 58 3.15 6.93 9.50
C ARG A 58 3.45 8.09 8.56
N GLU A 59 2.77 9.22 8.73
CA GLU A 59 3.05 10.48 8.00
C GLU A 59 3.08 10.27 6.47
N CYS A 60 2.06 9.60 5.93
CA CYS A 60 1.98 9.23 4.50
C CYS A 60 3.14 8.37 3.98
N LYS A 61 3.95 7.75 4.86
CA LYS A 61 5.03 6.85 4.48
C LYS A 61 4.73 5.43 4.92
N LEU A 62 5.01 4.49 4.02
CA LEU A 62 4.96 3.06 4.29
C LEU A 62 6.39 2.53 4.42
N SER A 63 6.75 2.13 5.63
CA SER A 63 8.07 1.61 5.97
C SER A 63 7.96 0.15 6.40
N TRP A 64 9.02 -0.63 6.17
CA TRP A 64 9.07 -1.99 6.69
C TRP A 64 10.45 -2.47 7.08
N TRP A 65 10.47 -3.41 8.03
CA TRP A 65 11.68 -4.00 8.58
C TRP A 65 11.68 -5.51 8.41
N ARG A 66 12.90 -6.08 8.38
CA ARG A 66 13.07 -7.53 8.54
C ARG A 66 12.99 -7.83 10.04
N PRO A 67 11.94 -8.53 10.52
CA PRO A 67 11.88 -8.95 11.91
C PRO A 67 12.99 -9.96 12.24
N LYS A 68 13.37 -10.04 13.52
CA LYS A 68 14.24 -11.13 14.01
C LYS A 68 13.59 -12.48 13.76
N PHE A 69 14.38 -13.53 13.69
CA PHE A 69 13.86 -14.89 13.47
C PHE A 69 12.84 -15.29 14.55
N THR A 70 13.11 -14.96 15.82
CA THR A 70 12.18 -15.14 16.94
C THR A 70 10.84 -14.43 16.70
N ASP A 71 10.88 -13.18 16.25
CA ASP A 71 9.67 -12.39 15.97
C ASP A 71 8.89 -12.95 14.78
N GLN A 72 9.54 -13.64 13.83
CA GLN A 72 8.87 -14.29 12.70
C GLN A 72 8.08 -15.53 13.13
N LEU A 73 8.59 -16.27 14.13
CA LEU A 73 7.95 -17.47 14.65
C LEU A 73 6.75 -17.14 15.52
N PHE A 74 6.91 -16.19 16.45
CA PHE A 74 5.88 -15.90 17.46
C PHE A 74 4.98 -14.72 17.10
N GLN A 75 5.38 -13.87 16.14
CA GLN A 75 4.64 -12.69 15.68
C GLN A 75 4.06 -11.86 16.85
N PRO A 76 4.90 -11.37 17.77
CA PRO A 76 4.43 -10.55 18.89
C PRO A 76 3.70 -9.31 18.36
N LYS A 77 2.85 -8.65 19.15
CA LYS A 77 2.14 -7.44 18.68
C LYS A 77 3.09 -6.35 18.14
N ILE A 78 4.26 -6.21 18.77
CA ILE A 78 5.32 -5.30 18.35
C ILE A 78 6.64 -6.09 18.33
N PRO A 79 7.39 -6.13 17.20
CA PRO A 79 8.68 -6.78 17.15
C PRO A 79 9.68 -6.10 18.08
N ALA A 80 10.62 -6.87 18.63
CA ALA A 80 11.69 -6.33 19.46
C ALA A 80 12.54 -5.28 18.70
N VAL A 81 12.65 -5.42 17.38
CA VAL A 81 13.36 -4.52 16.47
C VAL A 81 12.62 -3.20 16.24
N ALA A 82 11.30 -3.16 16.46
CA ALA A 82 10.49 -1.98 16.21
C ALA A 82 10.26 -1.10 17.45
N LYS A 83 10.98 -1.34 18.55
CA LYS A 83 10.90 -0.48 19.74
C LYS A 83 11.36 0.96 19.37
N PRO A 84 10.63 2.02 19.78
CA PRO A 84 10.83 3.39 19.30
C PRO A 84 12.26 3.94 19.45
N ASN A 85 12.95 3.57 20.52
CA ASN A 85 14.24 4.16 20.89
C ASN A 85 15.45 3.45 20.26
N SER A 86 15.25 2.34 19.54
CA SER A 86 16.35 1.53 18.97
C SER A 86 16.05 0.99 17.57
N ARG A 87 15.08 1.60 16.88
CA ARG A 87 14.61 1.09 15.59
C ARG A 87 15.71 1.29 14.53
N PRO A 88 16.19 0.22 13.88
CA PRO A 88 17.14 0.37 12.78
C PRO A 88 16.47 1.04 11.57
N ALA A 89 17.28 1.48 10.60
CA ALA A 89 16.76 2.01 9.35
C ALA A 89 15.82 0.99 8.66
N PRO A 90 14.66 1.42 8.11
CA PRO A 90 13.78 0.53 7.38
C PRO A 90 14.48 -0.03 6.15
N VAL A 91 14.08 -1.24 5.75
CA VAL A 91 14.57 -1.87 4.51
C VAL A 91 14.21 -1.00 3.31
N ARG A 92 13.04 -0.38 3.34
CA ARG A 92 12.61 0.65 2.39
C ARG A 92 11.50 1.48 3.01
N CYS A 93 11.40 2.72 2.56
CA CYS A 93 10.37 3.67 2.92
C CYS A 93 9.75 4.20 1.61
N LEU A 94 8.45 4.01 1.43
CA LEU A 94 7.71 4.46 0.24
C LEU A 94 6.74 5.58 0.60
N ASP A 95 6.71 6.62 -0.21
CA ASP A 95 5.79 7.74 -0.08
C ASP A 95 4.42 7.40 -0.70
N LEU A 96 3.40 7.32 0.15
CA LEU A 96 2.02 7.01 -0.25
C LEU A 96 1.36 8.16 -1.03
N THR A 97 1.90 9.37 -1.00
CA THR A 97 1.40 10.47 -1.85
C THR A 97 1.69 10.23 -3.34
N LYS A 98 2.68 9.37 -3.65
CA LYS A 98 3.07 8.99 -5.01
C LYS A 98 2.39 7.71 -5.49
N LEU A 99 1.33 7.29 -4.79
CA LEU A 99 0.60 6.07 -5.10
C LEU A 99 -0.32 6.31 -6.31
N LYS A 100 -0.14 5.53 -7.36
CA LYS A 100 -0.94 5.59 -8.60
C LYS A 100 -2.22 4.78 -8.45
N SER A 101 -2.13 3.59 -7.85
CA SER A 101 -3.29 2.74 -7.60
C SER A 101 -3.06 1.69 -6.51
N ILE A 102 -4.16 1.26 -5.90
CA ILE A 102 -4.23 0.11 -4.98
C ILE A 102 -5.21 -0.90 -5.57
N THR A 103 -4.76 -2.14 -5.74
CA THR A 103 -5.65 -3.25 -6.11
C THR A 103 -5.79 -4.19 -4.92
N ARG A 104 -7.02 -4.40 -4.45
CA ARG A 104 -7.35 -5.37 -3.41
C ARG A 104 -7.93 -6.62 -4.03
N THR A 105 -7.33 -7.77 -3.74
CA THR A 105 -7.79 -9.07 -4.22
C THR A 105 -8.04 -9.98 -3.02
N LYS A 106 -9.29 -10.43 -2.86
CA LYS A 106 -9.63 -11.48 -1.89
C LYS A 106 -9.50 -12.83 -2.57
N VAL A 107 -8.59 -13.67 -2.08
CA VAL A 107 -8.35 -15.01 -2.61
C VAL A 107 -9.06 -16.01 -1.72
N LYS A 108 -9.88 -16.89 -2.33
CA LYS A 108 -10.65 -17.91 -1.62
C LYS A 108 -9.77 -19.06 -1.10
N PHE A 109 -8.64 -19.35 -1.76
CA PHE A 109 -7.70 -20.37 -1.30
C PHE A 109 -6.26 -20.07 -1.76
N PRO A 110 -5.28 -19.98 -0.85
CA PRO A 110 -5.44 -19.87 0.60
C PRO A 110 -6.20 -18.58 0.95
N TYR A 111 -7.07 -18.63 1.97
CA TYR A 111 -7.89 -17.51 2.42
C TYR A 111 -7.00 -16.32 2.79
N SER A 112 -6.89 -15.38 1.86
CA SER A 112 -5.95 -14.27 2.00
C SER A 112 -6.47 -13.03 1.32
N THR A 113 -6.16 -11.88 1.91
CA THR A 113 -6.34 -10.59 1.25
C THR A 113 -4.99 -10.14 0.75
N ARG A 114 -4.89 -9.93 -0.57
CA ARG A 114 -3.71 -9.36 -1.22
C ARG A 114 -3.98 -7.90 -1.56
N LEU A 115 -2.99 -7.06 -1.32
CA LEU A 115 -2.97 -5.68 -1.78
C LEU A 115 -1.76 -5.49 -2.67
N LEU A 116 -1.99 -5.01 -3.88
CA LEU A 116 -0.95 -4.57 -4.80
C LEU A 116 -0.94 -3.05 -4.82
N LEU A 117 0.16 -2.46 -4.37
CA LEU A 117 0.40 -1.02 -4.43
C LEU A 117 1.30 -0.72 -5.63
N LYS A 118 0.79 0.10 -6.54
CA LYS A 118 1.53 0.62 -7.69
C LYS A 118 1.74 2.12 -7.51
N PHE A 119 2.97 2.55 -7.67
CA PHE A 119 3.35 3.96 -7.57
C PHE A 119 3.47 4.57 -8.97
N HIS A 120 3.53 5.90 -9.03
CA HIS A 120 3.85 6.58 -10.27
C HIS A 120 5.27 6.19 -10.73
N GLU A 121 5.40 5.95 -12.03
CA GLU A 121 6.65 5.52 -12.68
C GLU A 121 7.77 6.56 -12.52
N SER A 122 7.41 7.85 -12.39
CA SER A 122 8.35 8.93 -12.09
C SER A 122 8.93 8.87 -10.67
N TYR A 123 8.29 8.13 -9.76
CA TYR A 123 8.75 7.97 -8.37
C TYR A 123 9.49 6.64 -8.17
N THR A 124 8.90 5.52 -8.58
CA THR A 124 9.55 4.21 -8.51
C THR A 124 8.89 3.21 -9.46
N ASP A 125 9.72 2.34 -10.04
CA ASP A 125 9.29 1.14 -10.77
C ASP A 125 8.83 0.00 -9.84
N TYR A 126 8.99 0.18 -8.54
CA TYR A 126 8.75 -0.85 -7.55
C TYR A 126 7.26 -1.05 -7.27
N ALA A 127 6.77 -2.25 -7.57
CA ALA A 127 5.46 -2.70 -7.12
C ALA A 127 5.56 -3.44 -5.79
N LEU A 128 4.76 -3.00 -4.81
CA LEU A 128 4.69 -3.65 -3.50
C LEU A 128 3.43 -4.52 -3.44
N GLU A 129 3.62 -5.82 -3.30
CA GLU A 129 2.52 -6.76 -3.04
C GLU A 129 2.61 -7.26 -1.59
N ILE A 130 1.54 -7.03 -0.84
CA ILE A 130 1.37 -7.45 0.55
C ILE A 130 0.17 -8.39 0.68
N ARG A 131 0.26 -9.31 1.62
CA ARG A 131 -0.74 -10.33 1.91
C ARG A 131 -0.97 -10.42 3.41
N SER A 132 -2.24 -10.52 3.78
CA SER A 132 -2.67 -11.00 5.09
C SER A 132 -3.36 -12.33 4.88
N GLU A 133 -2.86 -13.37 5.54
CA GLU A 133 -3.59 -14.64 5.71
C GLU A 133 -4.50 -14.49 6.93
N LYS A 134 -5.63 -15.20 6.93
CA LYS A 134 -6.53 -15.34 8.08
C LYS A 134 -6.22 -16.62 8.81
#